data_AF-A0A838IC91-F1
#
_entry.id   AF-A0A838IC91-F1
#
_cell.length_a   1.000
_cell.length_b   1.000
_cell.length_c   1.000
_cell.angle_alpha   90.00
_cell.angle_beta   90.00
_cell.angle_gamma   90.00
#
_symmetry.space_group_name_H-M   'P 1'
#
loop_
_entity.id
_entity.type
_entity.pdbx_description
1 polymer ?
#
loop_
_entity_poly.entity_id
_entity_poly.type
_entity_poly.pdbx_seq_one_letter_code
_entity_poly.pdbx_strand_id
1 'polypeptide(L)' 'IWISPERARWAREDRRVVQELSDGAVIVERSFASHDWLSREILKEAGDAVVLEPEEARQAVLEAAEAMAGAVKG' A
#
# COMPACT_ATOMS: atom_id res chain seq x y z
N ILE A 1 -4.25 -2.21 4.80
CA ILE A 1 -3.08 -2.25 3.88
C ILE A 1 -2.20 -3.43 4.28
N TRP A 2 -1.91 -4.34 3.36
CA TRP A 2 -0.90 -5.39 3.55
C TRP A 2 0.50 -4.79 3.36
N ILE A 3 1.44 -5.15 4.22
CA ILE A 3 2.84 -4.73 4.19
C ILE A 3 3.73 -5.96 4.18
N SER A 4 4.71 -5.99 3.27
CA SER A 4 5.63 -7.12 3.09
C SER A 4 6.44 -7.42 4.37
N PRO A 5 6.89 -8.67 4.57
CA PRO A 5 7.72 -9.03 5.71
C PRO A 5 8.97 -8.15 5.86
N GLU A 6 9.57 -7.73 4.74
CA GLU A 6 10.76 -6.88 4.67
C GLU A 6 10.51 -5.50 5.30
N ARG A 7 9.29 -4.97 5.18
CA ARG A 7 8.90 -3.67 5.75
C ARG A 7 8.09 -3.77 7.04
N ALA A 8 7.65 -4.98 7.41
CA ALA A 8 6.79 -5.22 8.55
C ALA A 8 7.41 -4.79 9.88
N ARG A 9 8.74 -4.76 10.00
CA ARG A 9 9.42 -4.23 11.19
C ARG A 9 9.07 -2.76 11.42
N TRP A 10 9.25 -1.92 10.41
CA TRP A 10 8.97 -0.48 10.48
C TRP A 10 7.48 -0.20 10.65
N ALA A 11 6.62 -0.97 9.98
CA ALA A 11 5.19 -0.83 10.10
C ALA A 11 4.67 -1.06 11.54
N ARG A 12 5.33 -1.93 12.32
CA ARG A 12 5.00 -2.15 13.74
C ARG A 12 5.35 -0.96 14.64
N GLU A 13 6.34 -0.16 14.25
CA GLU A 13 6.77 1.00 15.02
C GLU A 13 5.85 2.21 14.76
N ASP A 14 5.46 2.42 13.49
CA ASP A 14 4.80 3.67 13.06
C ASP A 14 3.31 3.54 12.74
N ARG A 15 2.76 2.32 12.70
CA ARG A 15 1.39 2.08 12.22
C ARG A 15 0.60 1.17 13.16
N ARG A 16 -0.73 1.30 13.10
CA ARG A 16 -1.65 0.40 13.80
C ARG A 16 -1.73 -0.92 13.05
N VAL A 17 -1.02 -1.93 13.52
CA VAL A 17 -1.16 -3.32 13.05
C VAL A 17 -2.48 -3.88 13.56
N VAL A 18 -3.30 -4.40 12.64
CA VAL A 18 -4.56 -5.09 12.96
C VAL A 18 -4.44 -6.60 12.83
N GLN A 19 -3.46 -7.10 12.08
CA GLN A 19 -3.19 -8.52 11.96
C GLN A 19 -1.72 -8.78 11.61
N GLU A 20 -1.12 -9.78 12.25
CA GLU A 20 0.14 -10.38 11.83
C GLU A 20 -0.13 -11.66 11.04
N LEU A 21 0.60 -11.86 9.94
CA LEU A 21 0.44 -13.02 9.06
C LEU A 21 1.59 -14.02 9.29
N SER A 22 1.37 -15.29 8.96
CA SER A 22 2.32 -16.37 9.25
C SER A 22 3.61 -16.32 8.42
N ASP A 23 3.60 -15.56 7.32
CA ASP A 23 4.76 -15.30 6.47
C ASP A 23 5.60 -14.10 6.97
N GLY A 24 5.20 -13.46 8.08
CA GLY A 24 5.87 -12.30 8.66
C GLY A 24 5.34 -10.95 8.17
N ALA A 25 4.44 -10.94 7.19
CA ALA A 25 3.75 -9.75 6.73
C ALA A 25 2.75 -9.24 7.79
N VAL A 26 2.31 -8.00 7.63
CA VAL A 26 1.31 -7.41 8.53
C VAL A 26 0.21 -6.71 7.74
N ILE A 27 -1.00 -6.70 8.30
CA ILE A 27 -2.09 -5.83 7.86
C ILE A 27 -2.15 -4.65 8.83
N VAL A 28 -2.13 -3.44 8.27
CA VAL A 28 -2.25 -2.19 9.02
C VAL A 28 -3.47 -1.39 8.61
N GLU A 29 -4.04 -0.67 9.56
CA GLU A 29 -4.97 0.43 9.31
C GLU A 29 -4.20 1.71 9.00
N ARG A 30 -4.71 2.51 8.06
CA ARG A 30 -4.14 3.82 7.74
C ARG A 30 -5.23 4.78 7.30
N SER A 31 -5.35 5.90 8.00
CA SER A 31 -6.12 7.05 7.53
C SER A 31 -5.36 7.76 6.42
N PHE A 32 -6.08 8.25 5.42
CA PHE A 32 -5.51 8.95 4.27
C PHE A 32 -6.34 10.18 3.91
N ALA A 33 -5.67 11.22 3.39
CA ALA A 33 -6.31 12.50 3.09
C ALA A 33 -7.08 12.48 1.76
N SER A 34 -6.63 11.69 0.79
CA SER A 34 -7.28 11.50 -0.52
C SER A 34 -6.75 10.25 -1.21
N HIS A 35 -7.47 9.76 -2.22
CA HIS A 35 -7.03 8.63 -3.04
C HIS A 35 -5.72 8.94 -3.80
N ASP A 36 -5.55 10.14 -4.37
CA ASP A 36 -4.31 10.53 -5.05
C ASP A 36 -3.10 10.52 -4.09
N TRP A 37 -3.28 11.04 -2.87
CA TRP A 37 -2.23 10.99 -1.86
C TRP A 37 -1.89 9.54 -1.49
N LEU A 38 -2.91 8.70 -1.28
CA LEU A 38 -2.72 7.29 -0.95
C LEU A 38 -1.98 6.55 -2.07
N SER A 39 -2.38 6.75 -3.34
CA SER A 39 -1.74 6.11 -4.49
C SER A 39 -0.26 6.42 -4.57
N ARG A 40 0.14 7.70 -4.39
CA ARG A 40 1.56 8.07 -4.38
C ARG A 40 2.31 7.42 -3.24
N GLU A 41 1.72 7.35 -2.06
CA GLU A 41 2.33 6.71 -0.90
C GLU A 41 2.55 5.23 -1.11
N ILE A 42 1.58 4.52 -1.69
CA ILE A 42 1.69 3.09 -1.98
C ILE A 42 2.70 2.81 -3.09
N LEU A 43 2.72 3.62 -4.15
CA LEU A 43 3.65 3.43 -5.27
C LEU A 43 5.12 3.62 -4.86
N LYS A 44 5.42 4.47 -3.86
CA LYS A 44 6.77 4.62 -3.29
C LYS A 44 7.30 3.33 -2.64
N GLU A 45 6.40 2.47 -2.17
CA GLU A 45 6.77 1.20 -1.53
C GLU A 45 7.13 0.13 -2.57
N ALA A 46 6.96 0.40 -3.87
CA ALA A 46 7.40 -0.46 -4.98
C ALA A 46 6.92 -1.92 -4.88
N GLY A 47 5.71 -2.14 -4.37
CA GLY A 47 5.12 -3.47 -4.18
C GLY A 47 5.21 -4.01 -2.74
N ASP A 48 5.98 -3.36 -1.86
CA ASP A 48 6.06 -3.72 -0.43
C ASP A 48 4.83 -3.28 0.38
N ALA A 49 3.88 -2.58 -0.25
CA ALA A 49 2.60 -2.22 0.35
C ALA A 49 1.46 -2.38 -0.66
N VAL A 50 0.34 -2.96 -0.22
CA VAL A 50 -0.84 -3.21 -1.04
C VAL A 50 -2.11 -2.80 -0.30
N VAL A 51 -2.96 -2.01 -0.93
CA VAL A 51 -4.28 -1.67 -0.39
C VAL A 51 -5.21 -2.88 -0.54
N LEU A 52 -5.80 -3.32 0.56
CA LEU A 52 -6.78 -4.41 0.56
C LEU A 52 -8.21 -3.86 0.43
N GLU A 53 -8.51 -2.84 1.24
CA GLU A 53 -9.81 -2.19 1.35
C GLU A 53 -9.63 -0.70 1.70
N PRO A 54 -10.63 0.16 1.44
CA PRO A 54 -11.84 -0.14 0.66
C PRO A 54 -11.54 -0.35 -0.84
N GLU A 55 -12.51 -0.88 -1.59
CA GLU A 55 -12.37 -1.22 -3.01
C GLU A 55 -11.93 -0.01 -3.84
N GLU A 56 -12.55 1.15 -3.60
CA GLU A 56 -12.31 2.38 -4.34
C GLU A 56 -10.88 2.87 -4.14
N ALA A 57 -10.32 2.68 -2.94
CA ALA A 57 -8.94 3.00 -2.65
C ALA A 57 -7.96 2.05 -3.36
N ARG A 58 -8.29 0.76 -3.43
CA ARG A 58 -7.49 -0.21 -4.17
C ARG A 58 -7.50 0.09 -5.67
N GLN A 59 -8.67 0.44 -6.21
CA GLN A 59 -8.84 0.80 -7.62
C GLN A 59 -8.05 2.06 -7.98
N ALA A 60 -8.05 3.10 -7.12
CA ALA A 60 -7.27 4.30 -7.36
C ALA A 60 -5.75 4.06 -7.37
N VAL A 61 -5.26 3.08 -6.61
CA VAL A 61 -3.83 2.68 -6.65
C VAL A 61 -3.52 1.96 -7.96
N LEU A 62 -4.40 1.06 -8.40
CA LEU A 62 -4.27 0.34 -9.67
C LEU A 62 -4.21 1.32 -10.85
N GLU A 63 -5.16 2.24 -10.95
CA GLU A 63 -5.21 3.25 -12.01
C GLU A 63 -3.93 4.10 -12.06
N ALA A 64 -3.43 4.52 -10.88
CA ALA A 64 -2.18 5.27 -10.80
C ALA A 64 -0.97 4.43 -11.25
N ALA A 65 -0.91 3.14 -10.88
CA ALA A 65 0.15 2.24 -11.30
C ALA A 65 0.15 2.03 -12.82
N GLU A 66 -1.03 1.82 -13.42
CA GLU A 66 -1.20 1.67 -14.87
C GLU A 66 -0.80 2.93 -15.63
N ALA A 67 -1.19 4.11 -15.13
CA ALA A 67 -0.79 5.39 -15.70
C ALA A 67 0.73 5.57 -15.69
N MET A 68 1.41 5.24 -14.57
CA MET A 68 2.88 5.30 -14.52
C MET A 68 3.53 4.29 -15.46
N ALA A 69 3.03 3.05 -15.52
CA ALA A 69 3.57 2.02 -16.39
C ALA A 69 3.38 2.37 -17.88
N GLY A 70 2.27 3.03 -18.23
CA GLY A 70 2.04 3.60 -19.56
C GLY A 70 3.01 4.73 -19.89
N ALA A 71 3.28 5.62 -18.92
CA ALA A 71 4.22 6.73 -19.08
C ALA A 71 5.68 6.29 -19.24
N VAL A 72 6.08 5.15 -18.66
CA VAL A 72 7.44 4.58 -18.84
C VAL A 72 7.63 3.92 -20.21
N LYS A 73 6.54 3.52 -20.87
CA LYS A 73 6.58 2.80 -22.16
C LYS A 73 6.44 3.71 -23.39
N GLY A 74 6.03 4.96 -23.24
CA GLY A 74 5.88 5.95 -24.31
C GLY A 74 7.10 6.85 -24.45
#